data_AF-A0A822FK80-F1
#
_entry.id   AF-A0A822FK80-F1
#
_cell.length_a   1.000
_cell.length_b   1.000
_cell.length_c   1.000
_cell.angle_alpha   90.00
_cell.angle_beta   90.00
_cell.angle_gamma   90.00
#
_symmetry.space_group_name_H-M   'P 1'
#
loop_
_entity.id
_entity.type
_entity.pdbx_description
1 polymer ?
#
loop_
_entity_poly.entity_id
_entity_poly.type
_entity_poly.pdbx_seq_one_letter_code
_entity_poly.pdbx_strand_id
1 'polypeptide(L)' 'KILDIVALKNLRMRGQAFIIFDKSDSAAQALTSMQSFPLYDKPLRIQFAKTDSDIVSKRKDTFVARPKRRNDSDSPSISK' A
#
# COMPACT_ATOMS: atom_id res chain seq x y z
N LYS A 1 0.66 6.91 -15.77
CA LYS A 1 -0.61 7.45 -15.21
C LYS A 1 -0.87 6.82 -13.84
N ILE A 2 -1.35 7.61 -12.87
CA ILE A 2 -1.72 7.14 -11.52
C ILE A 2 -3.19 6.72 -11.54
N LEU A 3 -3.50 5.59 -10.91
CA LEU A 3 -4.86 5.08 -10.75
C LEU A 3 -5.45 5.48 -9.40
N ASP A 4 -4.69 5.28 -8.33
CA ASP A 4 -5.13 5.52 -6.97
C ASP A 4 -3.93 5.67 -6.03
N ILE A 5 -4.15 6.33 -4.89
CA ILE A 5 -3.17 6.55 -3.83
C ILE A 5 -3.81 6.16 -2.50
N VAL A 6 -3.25 5.13 -1.87
CA VAL A 6 -3.72 4.63 -0.58
C VAL A 6 -2.77 5.08 0.52
N ALA A 7 -3.24 5.98 1.39
CA ALA A 7 -2.53 6.41 2.59
C ALA A 7 -3.46 6.27 3.81
N LEU A 8 -3.02 5.51 4.81
CA LEU A 8 -3.81 5.22 6.01
C LEU A 8 -3.22 5.94 7.23
N LYS A 9 -4.09 6.46 8.10
CA LYS A 9 -3.68 7.21 9.31
C LYS A 9 -3.33 6.31 10.50
N ASN A 10 -3.46 4.99 10.35
CA ASN A 10 -3.24 4.02 11.41
C ASN A 10 -1.77 4.03 11.84
N LEU A 11 -1.50 3.76 13.12
CA LEU A 11 -0.14 3.81 13.67
C LEU A 11 0.87 2.97 12.87
N ARG A 12 0.47 1.77 12.44
CA ARG A 12 1.31 0.86 11.63
C ARG A 12 1.61 1.36 10.22
N MET A 13 0.74 2.21 9.66
CA MET A 13 0.81 2.70 8.28
C MET A 13 1.25 4.16 8.17
N ARG A 14 1.45 4.84 9.31
CA ARG A 14 1.84 6.25 9.35
C ARG A 14 3.20 6.43 8.68
N GLY A 15 3.29 7.39 7.77
CA GLY A 15 4.52 7.68 7.00
C GLY A 15 4.75 6.73 5.83
N GLN A 16 3.79 5.87 5.50
CA GLN A 16 3.82 4.98 4.33
C GLN A 16 2.60 5.23 3.45
N ALA A 17 2.77 5.07 2.15
CA ALA A 17 1.70 5.16 1.17
C ALA A 17 1.93 4.15 0.05
N PHE A 18 0.84 3.69 -0.56
CA PHE A 18 0.88 2.88 -1.77
C PHE A 18 0.37 3.70 -2.94
N ILE A 19 1.18 3.82 -3.98
CA ILE A 19 0.82 4.51 -5.21
C ILE A 19 0.58 3.45 -6.28
N ILE A 20 -0.60 3.45 -6.86
CA ILE A 20 -1.02 2.46 -7.84
C ILE A 20 -0.91 3.09 -9.22
N PHE A 21 -0.02 2.56 -10.06
CA PHE A 21 0.17 2.99 -11.43
C PHE A 21 -0.61 2.11 -12.40
N ASP A 22 -0.93 2.68 -13.56
CA ASP A 22 -1.60 1.98 -14.65
C ASP A 22 -0.69 0.98 -15.38
N LYS A 23 0.62 1.31 -15.47
CA LYS A 23 1.65 0.50 -16.13
C LYS A 23 2.83 0.29 -15.18
N SER A 24 3.47 -0.89 -15.28
CA SER A 24 4.69 -1.24 -14.53
C SER A 24 5.84 -0.27 -14.81
N ASP A 25 5.98 0.16 -16.06
CA ASP A 25 7.10 1.02 -16.48
C ASP A 25 7.01 2.41 -15.82
N SER A 26 5.80 2.94 -15.66
CA SER A 26 5.58 4.18 -14.91
C SER A 26 5.99 4.04 -13.44
N ALA A 27 5.78 2.86 -12.84
CA ALA A 27 6.19 2.59 -11.46
C ALA A 27 7.72 2.47 -11.34
N ALA A 28 8.38 1.83 -12.30
CA ALA A 28 9.84 1.72 -12.36
C ALA A 28 10.51 3.10 -12.54
N GLN A 29 9.97 3.93 -13.44
CA GLN A 29 10.43 5.31 -13.62
C GLN A 29 10.28 6.12 -12.34
N ALA A 30 9.13 6.05 -11.67
CA ALA A 30 8.91 6.75 -10.40
C ALA A 30 9.89 6.30 -9.31
N LEU A 31 10.19 5.00 -9.23
CA LEU A 31 11.15 4.46 -8.28
C LEU A 31 12.55 5.05 -8.53
N THR A 32 13.05 5.04 -9.76
CA THR A 32 14.40 5.54 -10.06
C THR A 32 14.49 7.06 -9.95
N SER A 33 13.48 7.79 -10.43
CA SER A 33 13.53 9.27 -10.48
C SER A 33 13.29 9.95 -9.14
N MET A 34 12.47 9.36 -8.26
CA MET A 34 12.11 10.00 -6.97
C MET A 34 12.73 9.31 -5.76
N GLN A 35 13.66 8.38 -5.96
CA GLN A 35 14.38 7.77 -4.85
C GLN A 35 15.15 8.83 -4.07
N SER A 36 15.05 8.77 -2.74
CA SER A 36 15.71 9.70 -1.82
C SER A 36 15.30 11.17 -1.97
N PHE A 37 14.21 11.46 -2.70
CA PHE A 37 13.69 12.82 -2.80
C PHE A 37 13.35 13.36 -1.40
N PRO A 38 13.85 14.55 -1.00
CA PRO A 38 13.59 15.10 0.32
C PRO A 38 12.12 15.53 0.43
N LEU A 39 11.38 14.88 1.31
CA LEU A 39 9.96 15.13 1.55
C LEU A 39 9.71 15.29 3.06
N TYR A 40 9.19 16.45 3.47
CA TYR A 40 9.01 16.80 4.89
C TYR A 40 10.28 16.56 5.72
N ASP A 41 11.41 17.03 5.19
CA ASP A 41 12.76 16.91 5.78
C ASP A 41 13.25 15.47 5.99
N LYS A 42 12.64 14.49 5.31
CA LYS A 42 13.06 13.09 5.32
C LYS A 42 13.25 12.56 3.90
N PRO A 43 14.30 11.76 3.63
CA PRO A 43 14.49 11.17 2.32
C PRO A 43 13.40 10.12 2.04
N LEU A 44 12.73 10.25 0.90
CA LEU A 44 11.73 9.30 0.45
C LEU A 44 12.38 7.95 0.12
N ARG A 45 11.81 6.85 0.64
CA ARG A 45 12.24 5.48 0.29
C ARG A 45 11.12 4.78 -0.46
N ILE A 46 11.35 4.47 -1.73
CA ILE A 46 10.37 3.83 -2.61
C ILE A 46 10.79 2.37 -2.83
N GLN A 47 9.80 1.47 -2.79
CA GLN A 47 9.96 0.04 -3.09
C GLN A 47 8.71 -0.47 -3.80
N PHE A 48 8.85 -1.55 -4.57
CA PHE A 48 7.69 -2.26 -5.11
C PHE A 48 6.90 -2.92 -3.98
N ALA A 49 5.57 -2.92 -4.14
CA ALA A 49 4.69 -3.64 -3.24
C ALA A 49 4.87 -5.15 -3.42
N LYS A 50 4.75 -5.90 -2.31
CA LYS A 50 4.82 -7.37 -2.33
C LYS A 50 3.59 -8.02 -2.96
N THR A 51 2.46 -7.33 -2.93
CA THR A 51 1.17 -7.83 -3.40
C THR A 51 0.48 -6.76 -4.25
N ASP A 52 -0.22 -7.19 -5.29
CA ASP A 52 -1.03 -6.30 -6.13
C ASP A 52 -2.15 -5.63 -5.31
N SER A 53 -2.52 -4.42 -5.73
CA SER A 53 -3.63 -3.68 -5.14
C SER A 53 -4.97 -4.20 -5.68
N ASP A 54 -6.04 -3.98 -4.91
CA ASP A 54 -7.37 -4.50 -5.28
C ASP A 54 -7.85 -3.94 -6.63
N ILE A 55 -7.48 -2.71 -6.99
CA ILE A 55 -7.82 -2.10 -8.28
C ILE A 55 -7.09 -2.82 -9.42
N VAL A 56 -5.81 -3.14 -9.24
CA VAL A 56 -5.02 -3.85 -10.24
C VAL A 56 -5.53 -5.29 -10.39
N SER A 57 -5.82 -5.98 -9.30
CA SER A 57 -6.35 -7.35 -9.33
C SER A 57 -7.75 -7.41 -9.95
N LYS A 58 -8.61 -6.41 -9.70
CA LYS A 58 -9.93 -6.31 -10.35
C LYS A 58 -9.82 -6.10 -11.85
N ARG A 59 -8.82 -5.34 -12.33
CA ARG A 59 -8.59 -5.15 -13.77
C ARG A 59 -7.96 -6.36 -14.45
N LYS A 60 -7.19 -7.15 -13.71
CA LYS A 60 -6.58 -8.40 -14.18
C LYS A 60 -7.52 -9.61 -14.05
N ASP A 61 -8.75 -9.41 -13.55
CA ASP A 61 -9.71 -10.48 -13.22
C ASP A 61 -9.17 -11.56 -12.25
N THR A 62 -8.14 -11.22 -11.46
CA THR A 62 -7.52 -12.10 -10.45
C THR A 62 -7.93 -11.74 -9.02
N PHE A 63 -8.99 -10.95 -8.86
CA PHE A 63 -9.41 -10.45 -7.56
C PHE A 63 -9.98 -11.59 -6.69
N VAL A 64 -9.26 -11.89 -5.60
CA VAL A 64 -9.73 -12.76 -4.52
C VAL A 64 -10.08 -11.89 -3.33
N ALA A 65 -11.31 -12.01 -2.82
CA ALA A 65 -11.75 -11.29 -1.64
C ALA A 65 -10.86 -11.69 -0.45
N ARG A 66 -10.13 -10.72 0.11
CA ARG A 66 -9.31 -10.97 1.30
C ARG A 66 -10.22 -11.32 2.48
N PRO A 67 -9.95 -12.41 3.23
CA PRO A 67 -10.70 -12.71 4.43
C PRO A 67 -10.59 -11.51 5.38
N LYS A 68 -11.74 -11.08 5.94
CA LYS A 68 -11.80 -9.98 6.89
C LYS A 68 -10.87 -10.35 8.05
N ARG A 69 -9.77 -9.62 8.21
CA ARG A 69 -8.90 -9.80 9.38
C ARG A 69 -9.77 -9.56 10.61
N ARG A 70 -9.86 -10.55 11.49
CA ARG A 70 -10.50 -10.40 12.79
C ARG A 70 -9.80 -9.23 13.48
N ASN A 71 -10.57 -8.26 13.97
CA ASN A 71 -9.98 -7.24 14.81
C ASN A 71 -9.56 -7.94 16.11
N ASP A 72 -8.34 -7.72 16.56
CA ASP A 72 -7.84 -8.27 17.82
C ASP A 72 -8.61 -7.72 19.06
N SER A 73 -9.60 -6.83 18.84
CA SER A 73 -10.58 -6.38 19.84
C SER A 73 -11.69 -7.40 20.14
N ASP A 74 -11.84 -8.44 19.32
CA ASP A 74 -12.93 -9.42 19.43
C ASP A 74 -12.50 -10.71 20.16
N SER A 75 -11.34 -10.71 20.84
CA SER A 75 -10.98 -11.81 21.74
C SER A 75 -11.76 -11.65 23.06
N PRO A 76 -12.64 -12.59 23.44
CA PRO A 76 -13.25 -12.56 24.77
C PRO A 76 -12.14 -12.65 25.81
N SER A 77 -12.03 -11.64 26.66
CA SER A 77 -11.22 -11.71 27.87
C SER A 77 -11.75 -12.87 28.70
N ILE A 78 -11.07 -14.01 28.66
CA ILE A 78 -11.33 -15.13 29.57
C ILE A 78 -10.98 -14.62 30.96
N SER A 79 -12.00 -14.25 31.72
CA SER A 79 -11.90 -14.10 33.18
C SER A 79 -11.49 -15.47 33.75
N LYS A 80 -10.27 -15.55 34.24
CA LYS A 80 -9.87 -16.48 35.30
C LYS A 80 -9.06 -15.70 36.32
#